data_AF-A0A953QX43-F1
#
_entry.id   AF-A0A953QX43-F1
#
_cell.length_a   1.000
_cell.length_b   1.000
_cell.length_c   1.000
_cell.angle_alpha   90.00
_cell.angle_beta   90.00
_cell.angle_gamma   90.00
#
_symmetry.space_group_name_H-M   'P 1'
#
loop_
_entity.id
_entity.type
_entity.pdbx_description
1 polymer ?
#
loop_
_entity_poly.entity_id
_entity_poly.type
_entity_poly.pdbx_seq_one_letter_code
_entity_poly.pdbx_strand_id
1 'polypeptide(L)'
;HIRVESSGSRNARGRNNTTGGILLEEGSDAFTIADSVFGNIRGNAVWTHSMYGSPRNRSGRIANNQFSDIGRDAIQVGHAIEVEVSGNRGSRIGYPAEVIDAEGGGTPVAIDTAGNVERSSYEDNQFEELNGKCIDLDGFHDGAVRANTCINRGKPEDYPFGHFGIVFNNANIDMQSRNVLVEENRLEGMKFGGIFLVGSGHRILRNHLLHINTAHCNENSARFGCQALGEPEVLETGIYLGSHAEHPAPARDNRIEGNTISGWKMKTRCIQAAPGVKLSDNIVKGNQCVDE
;
A
#
# COMPACT_ATOMS: atom_id res chain seq x y z
N HIS A 1 5.55 22.26 12.55
CA HIS A 1 4.09 22.45 12.48
C HIS A 1 3.73 23.40 11.36
N ILE A 2 3.12 22.87 10.29
CA ILE A 2 2.50 23.64 9.22
C ILE A 2 1.08 23.12 8.94
N ARG A 3 0.26 23.96 8.31
CA ARG A 3 -1.08 23.59 7.85
C ARG A 3 -1.16 23.84 6.35
N VAL A 4 -1.50 22.81 5.58
CA VAL A 4 -1.67 22.88 4.13
C VAL A 4 -3.07 22.44 3.79
N GLU A 5 -3.84 23.29 3.10
CA GLU A 5 -5.24 23.00 2.78
C GLU A 5 -5.62 23.40 1.36
N SER A 6 -6.56 22.67 0.77
CA SER A 6 -7.24 23.05 -0.49
C SER A 6 -6.30 23.26 -1.69
N SER A 7 -5.23 22.47 -1.75
CA SER A 7 -4.17 22.60 -2.76
C SER A 7 -4.19 21.47 -3.81
N GLY A 8 -3.33 21.61 -4.82
CA GLY A 8 -3.22 20.67 -5.93
C GLY A 8 -4.02 21.06 -7.16
N SER A 9 -3.61 20.52 -8.31
CA SER A 9 -4.16 20.85 -9.63
C SER A 9 -4.88 19.66 -10.27
N ARG A 10 -5.42 19.88 -11.47
CA ARG A 10 -6.12 18.87 -12.28
C ARG A 10 -5.39 18.65 -13.60
N ASN A 11 -5.48 17.45 -14.13
CA ASN A 11 -5.06 17.11 -15.49
C ASN A 11 -6.05 17.64 -16.54
N ALA A 12 -5.73 17.47 -17.83
CA ALA A 12 -6.58 17.94 -18.95
C ALA A 12 -7.98 17.28 -18.99
N ARG A 13 -8.16 16.12 -18.33
CA ARG A 13 -9.45 15.42 -18.20
C ARG A 13 -10.23 15.88 -16.97
N GLY A 14 -9.74 16.88 -16.23
CA GLY A 14 -10.36 17.39 -15.01
C GLY A 14 -10.21 16.47 -13.79
N ARG A 15 -9.40 15.42 -13.87
CA ARG A 15 -9.05 14.54 -12.74
C ARG A 15 -7.85 15.11 -11.98
N ASN A 16 -7.57 14.62 -10.78
CA ASN A 16 -6.39 15.01 -10.03
C ASN A 16 -5.10 14.57 -10.75
N ASN A 17 -3.99 15.16 -10.33
CA ASN A 17 -2.64 14.72 -10.67
C ASN A 17 -1.82 14.61 -9.37
N THR A 18 -0.51 14.42 -9.46
CA THR A 18 0.36 14.25 -8.28
C THR A 18 0.51 15.53 -7.44
N THR A 19 0.22 16.72 -7.99
CA THR A 19 0.45 17.99 -7.29
C THR A 19 -0.52 18.17 -6.12
N GLY A 20 0.00 18.59 -4.97
CA GLY A 20 -0.81 18.72 -3.77
C GLY A 20 -0.15 19.56 -2.69
N GLY A 21 0.39 18.91 -1.66
CA GLY A 21 1.00 19.56 -0.50
C GLY A 21 2.50 19.80 -0.67
N ILE A 22 3.31 19.16 0.17
CA ILE A 22 4.77 19.37 0.21
C ILE A 22 5.45 18.37 -0.71
N LEU A 23 6.23 18.89 -1.66
CA LEU A 23 7.16 18.12 -2.47
C LEU A 23 8.59 18.35 -1.97
N LEU A 24 9.33 17.26 -1.78
CA LEU A 24 10.78 17.26 -1.61
C LEU A 24 11.42 16.67 -2.86
N GLU A 25 12.20 17.51 -3.54
CA GLU A 25 12.83 17.18 -4.81
C GLU A 25 14.21 16.53 -4.64
N GLU A 26 14.77 16.13 -5.77
CA GLU A 26 16.00 15.36 -5.94
C GLU A 26 17.13 15.73 -4.98
N GLY A 27 17.67 14.71 -4.31
CA GLY A 27 18.80 14.86 -3.40
C GLY A 27 18.48 15.55 -2.08
N SER A 28 17.22 15.72 -1.71
CA SER A 28 16.83 16.21 -0.38
C SER A 28 17.38 15.28 0.71
N ASP A 29 17.99 15.87 1.74
CA ASP A 29 18.66 15.17 2.82
C ASP A 29 18.24 15.76 4.18
N ALA A 30 18.24 14.93 5.22
CA ALA A 30 17.99 15.31 6.61
C ALA A 30 16.75 16.19 6.82
N PHE A 31 15.67 15.90 6.09
CA PHE A 31 14.43 16.66 6.16
C PHE A 31 13.50 16.15 7.25
N THR A 32 12.62 17.03 7.76
CA THR A 32 11.58 16.64 8.70
C THR A 32 10.27 17.34 8.38
N ILE A 33 9.21 16.57 8.22
CA ILE A 33 7.83 17.02 8.12
C ILE A 33 7.08 16.39 9.28
N ALA A 34 6.90 17.16 10.35
CA ALA A 34 6.29 16.65 11.57
C ALA A 34 5.25 17.59 12.17
N ASP A 35 4.34 16.99 12.92
CA ASP A 35 3.30 17.66 13.69
C ASP A 35 2.55 18.67 12.82
N SER A 36 2.13 18.25 11.63
CA SER A 36 1.50 19.12 10.63
C SER A 36 0.14 18.59 10.19
N VAL A 37 -0.66 19.43 9.55
CA VAL A 37 -2.04 19.11 9.14
C VAL A 37 -2.22 19.33 7.65
N PHE A 38 -2.79 18.33 6.97
CA PHE A 38 -3.05 18.32 5.53
C PHE A 38 -4.53 18.04 5.27
N GLY A 39 -5.23 18.96 4.62
CA GLY A 39 -6.68 18.88 4.43
C GLY A 39 -7.13 19.22 3.01
N ASN A 40 -8.05 18.45 2.42
CA ASN A 40 -8.61 18.73 1.10
C ASN A 40 -7.53 18.87 0.00
N ILE A 41 -6.55 17.97 0.00
CA ILE A 41 -5.45 17.99 -0.98
C ILE A 41 -5.85 17.17 -2.19
N ARG A 42 -5.80 17.75 -3.39
CA ARG A 42 -6.25 17.05 -4.61
C ARG A 42 -5.31 15.92 -5.05
N GLY A 43 -4.00 16.12 -4.94
CA GLY A 43 -2.96 15.14 -5.27
C GLY A 43 -2.31 14.54 -4.04
N ASN A 44 -0.98 14.44 -4.05
CA ASN A 44 -0.20 13.90 -2.93
C ASN A 44 -0.05 14.95 -1.82
N ALA A 45 -0.23 14.57 -0.56
CA ALA A 45 -0.11 15.50 0.56
C ALA A 45 1.34 15.75 0.98
N VAL A 46 2.08 14.70 1.31
CA VAL A 46 3.53 14.77 1.54
C VAL A 46 4.21 13.80 0.61
N TRP A 47 5.13 14.26 -0.22
CA TRP A 47 5.78 13.37 -1.16
C TRP A 47 7.22 13.76 -1.45
N THR A 48 8.03 12.73 -1.63
CA THR A 48 9.39 12.85 -2.16
C THR A 48 9.37 12.32 -3.58
N HIS A 49 10.12 12.98 -4.46
CA HIS A 49 10.29 12.54 -5.82
C HIS A 49 11.75 12.75 -6.23
N SER A 50 12.27 11.78 -6.96
CA SER A 50 13.51 11.97 -7.70
C SER A 50 13.44 11.18 -8.99
N MET A 51 13.93 11.79 -10.08
CA MET A 51 14.03 11.10 -11.36
C MET A 51 14.96 9.88 -11.23
N TYR A 52 14.67 8.87 -12.05
CA TYR A 52 15.52 7.70 -12.17
C TYR A 52 16.93 8.12 -12.64
N GLY A 53 17.97 7.67 -11.92
CA GLY A 53 19.36 8.06 -12.13
C GLY A 53 19.81 9.33 -11.38
N SER A 54 18.87 10.12 -10.85
CA SER A 54 19.18 11.26 -9.98
C SER A 54 19.52 10.82 -8.54
N PRO A 55 20.17 11.69 -7.74
CA PRO A 55 20.47 11.41 -6.34
C PRO A 55 19.20 11.09 -5.53
N ARG A 56 19.22 9.95 -4.83
CA ARG A 56 18.13 9.56 -3.92
C ARG A 56 17.96 10.58 -2.79
N ASN A 57 16.70 10.82 -2.43
CA ASN A 57 16.35 11.49 -1.18
C ASN A 57 16.79 10.64 -0.01
N ARG A 58 17.20 11.23 1.12
CA ARG A 58 17.71 10.41 2.23
C ARG A 58 17.49 10.97 3.63
N SER A 59 17.56 10.09 4.62
CA SER A 59 17.58 10.43 6.06
C SER A 59 16.42 11.35 6.47
N GLY A 60 15.26 11.12 5.88
CA GLY A 60 14.06 11.94 6.05
C GLY A 60 13.14 11.42 7.13
N ARG A 61 12.36 12.31 7.74
CA ARG A 61 11.34 11.96 8.73
C ARG A 61 10.00 12.60 8.42
N ILE A 62 8.95 11.79 8.32
CA ILE A 62 7.56 12.22 8.13
C ILE A 62 6.75 11.67 9.31
N ALA A 63 6.52 12.48 10.34
CA ALA A 63 6.03 11.97 11.62
C ALA A 63 4.88 12.75 12.25
N ASN A 64 3.94 12.04 12.89
CA ASN A 64 2.85 12.64 13.69
C ASN A 64 1.99 13.67 12.93
N ASN A 65 1.85 13.53 11.62
CA ASN A 65 1.01 14.41 10.83
C ASN A 65 -0.44 13.92 10.79
N GLN A 66 -1.36 14.84 10.51
CA GLN A 66 -2.79 14.57 10.34
C GLN A 66 -3.20 14.80 8.88
N PHE A 67 -3.87 13.83 8.28
CA PHE A 67 -4.34 13.87 6.90
C PHE A 67 -5.86 13.71 6.83
N SER A 68 -6.54 14.53 6.06
CA SER A 68 -7.98 14.40 5.83
C SER A 68 -8.32 14.80 4.41
N ASP A 69 -9.16 14.03 3.73
CA ASP A 69 -9.63 14.36 2.38
C ASP A 69 -8.46 14.53 1.39
N ILE A 70 -7.70 13.45 1.20
CA ILE A 70 -6.56 13.43 0.28
C ILE A 70 -6.99 12.69 -1.00
N GLY A 71 -6.74 13.28 -2.17
CA GLY A 71 -7.17 12.71 -3.43
C GLY A 71 -6.26 11.60 -3.95
N ARG A 72 -4.95 11.67 -3.72
CA ARG A 72 -4.01 10.62 -4.17
C ARG A 72 -3.34 9.99 -2.96
N ASP A 73 -2.07 10.26 -2.74
CA ASP A 73 -1.31 9.63 -1.66
C ASP A 73 -1.24 10.55 -0.44
N ALA A 74 -1.57 10.05 0.75
CA ALA A 74 -1.30 10.83 1.97
C ALA A 74 0.20 11.06 2.11
N ILE A 75 0.97 10.00 1.93
CA ILE A 75 2.43 10.04 1.96
C ILE A 75 2.95 9.25 0.77
N GLN A 76 3.87 9.80 -0.02
CA GLN A 76 4.62 9.05 -1.03
C GLN A 76 6.13 9.19 -0.78
N VAL A 77 6.82 8.06 -0.61
CA VAL A 77 8.27 8.00 -0.52
C VAL A 77 8.83 7.55 -1.86
N GLY A 78 9.32 8.51 -2.67
CA GLY A 78 9.85 8.28 -4.01
C GLY A 78 11.38 8.32 -4.06
N HIS A 79 11.98 7.23 -4.54
CA HIS A 79 13.42 7.08 -4.84
C HIS A 79 14.30 7.60 -3.71
N ALA A 80 14.25 6.90 -2.57
CA ALA A 80 14.77 7.38 -1.30
C ALA A 80 15.50 6.30 -0.48
N ILE A 81 16.25 6.71 0.54
CA ILE A 81 16.94 5.82 1.47
C ILE A 81 16.70 6.29 2.90
N GLU A 82 16.47 5.37 3.84
CA GLU A 82 16.44 5.70 5.27
C GLU A 82 15.40 6.79 5.60
N VAL A 83 14.21 6.69 5.00
CA VAL A 83 13.07 7.56 5.32
C VAL A 83 12.20 6.88 6.37
N GLU A 84 11.97 7.57 7.48
CA GLU A 84 11.08 7.15 8.56
C GLU A 84 9.70 7.80 8.36
N VAL A 85 8.65 6.98 8.27
CA VAL A 85 7.25 7.44 8.26
C VAL A 85 6.57 6.88 9.50
N SER A 86 6.33 7.73 10.51
CA SER A 86 5.91 7.24 11.83
C SER A 86 4.76 8.01 12.49
N GLY A 87 3.85 7.30 13.15
CA GLY A 87 2.82 7.92 14.00
C GLY A 87 1.83 8.84 13.27
N ASN A 88 1.77 8.79 11.93
CA ASN A 88 0.86 9.62 11.15
C ASN A 88 -0.57 9.11 11.27
N ARG A 89 -1.54 10.02 11.20
CA ARG A 89 -2.96 9.68 11.24
C ARG A 89 -3.70 10.26 10.06
N GLY A 90 -4.65 9.54 9.50
CA GLY A 90 -5.49 10.14 8.48
C GLY A 90 -6.82 9.45 8.23
N SER A 91 -7.71 10.17 7.55
CA SER A 91 -8.99 9.64 7.12
C SER A 91 -9.35 10.10 5.72
N ARG A 92 -10.16 9.30 5.02
CA ARG A 92 -10.71 9.64 3.70
C ARG A 92 -9.60 9.93 2.68
N ILE A 93 -8.77 8.92 2.45
CA ILE A 93 -7.77 8.92 1.37
C ILE A 93 -8.42 8.36 0.10
N GLY A 94 -8.17 8.99 -1.04
CA GLY A 94 -8.87 8.75 -2.30
C GLY A 94 -10.20 9.50 -2.45
N TYR A 95 -10.30 10.70 -1.86
CA TYR A 95 -11.51 11.54 -1.92
C TYR A 95 -11.24 12.97 -2.43
N PRO A 96 -12.19 13.59 -3.14
CA PRO A 96 -13.47 13.01 -3.58
C PRO A 96 -13.29 12.01 -4.75
N ALA A 97 -14.03 10.90 -4.74
CA ALA A 97 -13.80 9.77 -5.64
C ALA A 97 -13.95 10.14 -7.13
N GLU A 98 -14.86 11.06 -7.44
CA GLU A 98 -15.15 11.51 -8.79
C GLU A 98 -14.03 12.35 -9.43
N VAL A 99 -12.97 12.72 -8.70
CA VAL A 99 -11.83 13.41 -9.30
C VAL A 99 -10.60 12.54 -9.43
N ILE A 100 -10.63 11.28 -8.98
CA ILE A 100 -9.46 10.40 -8.98
C ILE A 100 -9.13 9.90 -10.40
N ASP A 101 -7.86 10.03 -10.79
CA ASP A 101 -7.33 9.54 -12.07
C ASP A 101 -6.87 8.07 -11.97
N ALA A 102 -7.73 7.17 -11.50
CA ALA A 102 -7.40 5.75 -11.33
C ALA A 102 -7.02 5.08 -12.67
N GLU A 103 -7.68 5.46 -13.77
CA GLU A 103 -7.35 4.99 -15.13
C GLU A 103 -5.97 5.44 -15.61
N GLY A 104 -5.45 6.54 -15.05
CA GLY A 104 -4.09 7.03 -15.29
C GLY A 104 -3.05 6.41 -14.36
N GLY A 105 -3.39 5.34 -13.63
CA GLY A 105 -2.51 4.71 -12.64
C GLY A 105 -2.47 5.43 -11.28
N GLY A 106 -3.39 6.37 -11.04
CA GLY A 106 -3.48 7.13 -9.78
C GLY A 106 -4.33 6.45 -8.70
N THR A 107 -4.11 5.16 -8.42
CA THR A 107 -4.78 4.50 -7.28
C THR A 107 -4.33 5.18 -5.97
N PRO A 108 -5.25 5.69 -5.14
CA PRO A 108 -4.88 6.36 -3.89
C PRO A 108 -4.24 5.40 -2.88
N VAL A 109 -3.30 5.90 -2.08
CA VAL A 109 -2.61 5.10 -1.07
C VAL A 109 -2.40 5.91 0.22
N ALA A 110 -2.53 5.27 1.39
CA ALA A 110 -2.18 5.96 2.64
C ALA A 110 -0.67 6.25 2.72
N ILE A 111 0.16 5.23 2.48
CA ILE A 111 1.61 5.36 2.34
C ILE A 111 2.07 4.63 1.07
N ASP A 112 2.46 5.39 0.06
CA ASP A 112 2.97 4.93 -1.22
C ASP A 112 4.50 4.92 -1.24
N THR A 113 5.07 4.03 -2.03
CA THR A 113 6.48 4.09 -2.45
C THR A 113 6.55 4.14 -3.96
N ALA A 114 7.59 4.79 -4.48
CA ALA A 114 7.86 4.76 -5.90
C ALA A 114 9.37 4.72 -6.17
N GLY A 115 9.79 4.06 -7.25
CA GLY A 115 11.20 4.06 -7.68
C GLY A 115 12.05 3.04 -6.93
N ASN A 116 13.19 3.45 -6.36
CA ASN A 116 14.05 2.59 -5.55
C ASN A 116 14.11 3.13 -4.11
N VAL A 117 13.40 2.45 -3.20
CA VAL A 117 13.29 2.82 -1.79
C VAL A 117 13.96 1.76 -0.92
N GLU A 118 15.01 2.17 -0.23
CA GLU A 118 15.88 1.25 0.51
C GLU A 118 15.96 1.63 1.99
N ARG A 119 15.95 0.65 2.89
CA ARG A 119 16.19 0.85 4.35
C ARG A 119 15.26 1.88 5.01
N SER A 120 14.08 2.09 4.45
CA SER A 120 13.04 2.94 5.02
C SER A 120 12.14 2.16 5.99
N SER A 121 11.40 2.86 6.84
CA SER A 121 10.52 2.25 7.85
C SER A 121 9.19 2.97 7.98
N TYR A 122 8.09 2.22 7.89
CA TYR A 122 6.71 2.71 8.05
C TYR A 122 6.11 2.12 9.33
N GLU A 123 5.98 2.93 10.37
CA GLU A 123 5.71 2.44 11.73
C GLU A 123 4.59 3.20 12.43
N ASP A 124 3.69 2.48 13.10
CA ASP A 124 2.65 3.06 13.98
C ASP A 124 1.72 4.09 13.29
N ASN A 125 1.53 4.02 11.98
CA ASN A 125 0.62 4.91 11.26
C ASN A 125 -0.83 4.39 11.32
N GLN A 126 -1.81 5.28 11.36
CA GLN A 126 -3.23 4.94 11.52
C GLN A 126 -4.09 5.64 10.47
N PHE A 127 -4.70 4.88 9.58
CA PHE A 127 -5.58 5.43 8.56
C PHE A 127 -6.95 4.77 8.55
N GLU A 128 -7.96 5.53 8.15
CA GLU A 128 -9.32 5.01 8.01
C GLU A 128 -10.01 5.52 6.76
N GLU A 129 -10.98 4.74 6.27
CA GLU A 129 -11.80 5.08 5.11
C GLU A 129 -10.94 5.33 3.86
N LEU A 130 -10.14 4.33 3.51
CA LEU A 130 -9.24 4.29 2.38
C LEU A 130 -9.97 3.79 1.12
N ASN A 131 -10.17 4.70 0.18
CA ASN A 131 -10.62 4.38 -1.17
C ASN A 131 -9.42 4.06 -2.07
N GLY A 132 -8.68 3.03 -1.69
CA GLY A 132 -7.36 2.73 -2.25
C GLY A 132 -6.63 1.60 -1.54
N LYS A 133 -5.30 1.65 -1.55
CA LYS A 133 -4.40 0.75 -0.80
C LYS A 133 -4.07 1.35 0.57
N CYS A 134 -3.75 0.51 1.56
CA CYS A 134 -3.17 1.01 2.81
C CYS A 134 -1.70 1.36 2.61
N ILE A 135 -0.89 0.41 2.15
CA ILE A 135 0.53 0.64 1.87
C ILE A 135 0.87 0.00 0.53
N ASP A 136 1.45 0.78 -0.37
CA ASP A 136 2.05 0.28 -1.61
C ASP A 136 3.57 0.32 -1.45
N LEU A 137 4.21 -0.80 -1.80
CA LEU A 137 5.63 -1.08 -1.63
C LEU A 137 6.33 -1.19 -3.00
N ASP A 138 5.84 -0.46 -4.01
CA ASP A 138 6.54 -0.30 -5.29
C ASP A 138 7.94 0.30 -5.13
N GLY A 139 8.97 -0.53 -5.36
CA GLY A 139 10.35 -0.07 -5.18
C GLY A 139 10.97 -0.37 -3.82
N PHE A 140 10.20 -0.89 -2.86
CA PHE A 140 10.63 -0.97 -1.47
C PHE A 140 11.40 -2.26 -1.17
N HIS A 141 12.57 -2.12 -0.54
CA HIS A 141 13.39 -3.25 -0.12
C HIS A 141 14.27 -2.95 1.10
N ASP A 142 14.73 -4.02 1.77
CA ASP A 142 15.67 -3.96 2.89
C ASP A 142 15.18 -3.04 4.04
N GLY A 143 13.86 -2.92 4.21
CA GLY A 143 13.19 -2.02 5.16
C GLY A 143 12.08 -2.71 5.97
N ALA A 144 11.18 -1.92 6.56
CA ALA A 144 10.13 -2.46 7.41
C ALA A 144 8.80 -1.69 7.39
N VAL A 145 7.73 -2.44 7.66
CA VAL A 145 6.35 -1.97 7.78
C VAL A 145 5.77 -2.59 9.05
N ARG A 146 5.64 -1.80 10.12
CA ARG A 146 5.32 -2.32 11.47
C ARG A 146 4.14 -1.61 12.11
N ALA A 147 3.27 -2.35 12.77
CA ALA A 147 2.25 -1.81 13.67
C ALA A 147 1.33 -0.73 13.03
N ASN A 148 1.22 -0.71 11.70
CA ASN A 148 0.31 0.21 11.02
C ASN A 148 -1.12 -0.33 11.09
N THR A 149 -2.09 0.58 11.19
CA THR A 149 -3.51 0.26 11.23
C THR A 149 -4.23 0.95 10.07
N CYS A 150 -4.98 0.17 9.28
CA CYS A 150 -5.85 0.68 8.23
C CYS A 150 -7.23 0.03 8.32
N ILE A 151 -8.28 0.83 8.48
CA ILE A 151 -9.65 0.34 8.73
C ILE A 151 -10.65 0.99 7.78
N ASN A 152 -11.40 0.16 7.07
CA ASN A 152 -12.56 0.54 6.28
C ASN A 152 -13.83 -0.04 6.92
N ARG A 153 -14.77 0.82 7.31
CA ARG A 153 -16.01 0.39 8.02
C ARG A 153 -17.26 0.42 7.14
N GLY A 154 -17.20 1.18 6.06
CA GLY A 154 -18.23 1.27 5.03
C GLY A 154 -18.37 -0.01 4.22
N LYS A 155 -19.32 0.01 3.30
CA LYS A 155 -19.57 -1.08 2.38
C LYS A 155 -18.55 -1.05 1.24
N PRO A 156 -18.31 -2.16 0.53
CA PRO A 156 -17.38 -2.20 -0.60
C PRO A 156 -17.67 -1.16 -1.69
N GLU A 157 -18.94 -0.75 -1.85
CA GLU A 157 -19.37 0.31 -2.78
C GLU A 157 -18.86 1.71 -2.41
N ASP A 158 -18.63 1.96 -1.11
CA ASP A 158 -18.14 3.24 -0.62
C ASP A 158 -16.66 3.46 -1.00
N TYR A 159 -15.99 2.39 -1.44
CA TYR A 159 -14.60 2.35 -1.88
C TYR A 159 -14.48 1.85 -3.33
N PRO A 160 -14.89 2.64 -4.33
CA PRO A 160 -14.81 2.24 -5.74
C PRO A 160 -13.39 1.83 -6.16
N PHE A 161 -12.35 2.48 -5.64
CA PHE A 161 -10.94 2.18 -5.87
C PHE A 161 -10.28 1.40 -4.71
N GLY A 162 -11.07 0.90 -3.76
CA GLY A 162 -10.59 0.05 -2.67
C GLY A 162 -9.76 -1.13 -3.21
N HIS A 163 -8.72 -1.50 -2.48
CA HIS A 163 -7.74 -2.46 -2.96
C HIS A 163 -7.35 -3.47 -1.87
N PHE A 164 -6.21 -4.15 -2.06
CA PHE A 164 -5.48 -4.83 -1.00
C PHE A 164 -5.01 -3.85 0.08
N GLY A 165 -4.75 -4.37 1.28
CA GLY A 165 -4.10 -3.61 2.34
C GLY A 165 -2.65 -3.26 1.99
N ILE A 166 -1.76 -4.24 1.96
CA ILE A 166 -0.35 -4.06 1.60
C ILE A 166 -0.08 -4.70 0.24
N VAL A 167 0.55 -3.96 -0.68
CA VAL A 167 0.90 -4.46 -2.02
C VAL A 167 2.39 -4.33 -2.23
N PHE A 168 3.04 -5.43 -2.62
CA PHE A 168 4.41 -5.42 -3.10
C PHE A 168 4.42 -5.24 -4.61
N ASN A 169 5.14 -4.22 -5.09
CA ASN A 169 5.25 -3.89 -6.51
C ASN A 169 6.73 -3.65 -6.88
N ASN A 170 7.03 -3.62 -8.17
CA ASN A 170 8.41 -3.54 -8.65
C ASN A 170 8.57 -2.80 -9.98
N ALA A 171 7.85 -1.71 -10.23
CA ALA A 171 7.88 -0.97 -11.49
C ALA A 171 9.30 -0.53 -11.90
N ASN A 172 10.18 -0.24 -10.94
CA ASN A 172 11.59 0.02 -11.21
C ASN A 172 12.34 -1.30 -11.51
N ILE A 173 12.78 -1.46 -12.76
CA ILE A 173 13.44 -2.66 -13.26
C ILE A 173 14.78 -3.00 -12.56
N ASP A 174 15.47 -2.01 -12.01
CA ASP A 174 16.76 -2.23 -11.33
C ASP A 174 16.62 -2.55 -9.85
N MET A 175 15.37 -2.62 -9.37
CA MET A 175 15.03 -2.91 -7.99
C MET A 175 14.38 -4.28 -7.89
N GLN A 176 14.78 -5.05 -6.88
CA GLN A 176 14.12 -6.30 -6.53
C GLN A 176 13.51 -6.15 -5.15
N SER A 177 12.22 -6.45 -5.01
CA SER A 177 11.60 -6.47 -3.70
C SER A 177 12.19 -7.62 -2.88
N ARG A 178 12.86 -7.28 -1.78
CA ARG A 178 13.52 -8.26 -0.92
C ARG A 178 13.65 -7.80 0.52
N ASN A 179 13.79 -8.76 1.43
CA ASN A 179 14.18 -8.56 2.83
C ASN A 179 13.30 -7.56 3.60
N VAL A 180 12.04 -7.40 3.21
CA VAL A 180 11.10 -6.51 3.91
C VAL A 180 10.48 -7.24 5.10
N LEU A 181 10.50 -6.60 6.26
CA LEU A 181 9.74 -7.04 7.43
C LEU A 181 8.37 -6.37 7.45
N VAL A 182 7.31 -7.16 7.43
CA VAL A 182 5.92 -6.72 7.61
C VAL A 182 5.39 -7.39 8.86
N GLU A 183 5.26 -6.65 9.95
CA GLU A 183 4.81 -7.24 11.21
C GLU A 183 3.79 -6.42 11.99
N GLU A 184 2.87 -7.13 12.65
CA GLU A 184 1.92 -6.55 13.61
C GLU A 184 1.01 -5.45 13.03
N ASN A 185 0.87 -5.41 11.71
CA ASN A 185 -0.07 -4.48 11.06
C ASN A 185 -1.51 -4.99 11.20
N ARG A 186 -2.45 -4.08 11.37
CA ARG A 186 -3.90 -4.34 11.36
C ARG A 186 -4.50 -3.77 10.08
N LEU A 187 -5.04 -4.65 9.24
CA LEU A 187 -5.75 -4.29 8.01
C LEU A 187 -7.18 -4.82 8.12
N GLU A 188 -8.18 -3.95 8.05
CA GLU A 188 -9.58 -4.31 8.27
C GLU A 188 -10.51 -3.73 7.20
N GLY A 189 -11.38 -4.57 6.65
CA GLY A 189 -12.36 -4.13 5.64
C GLY A 189 -11.78 -3.93 4.24
N MET A 190 -10.63 -4.55 3.94
CA MET A 190 -9.99 -4.43 2.63
C MET A 190 -10.87 -5.04 1.54
N LYS A 191 -10.96 -4.35 0.38
CA LYS A 191 -11.86 -4.76 -0.71
C LYS A 191 -11.45 -6.09 -1.32
N PHE A 192 -10.15 -6.31 -1.42
CA PHE A 192 -9.52 -7.56 -1.87
C PHE A 192 -8.82 -8.24 -0.69
N GLY A 193 -7.71 -8.95 -0.94
CA GLY A 193 -6.89 -9.55 0.10
C GLY A 193 -6.25 -8.55 1.07
N GLY A 194 -5.58 -9.10 2.09
CA GLY A 194 -4.80 -8.28 3.00
C GLY A 194 -3.42 -7.94 2.43
N ILE A 195 -2.72 -8.92 1.85
CA ILE A 195 -1.36 -8.74 1.34
C ILE A 195 -1.19 -9.39 -0.04
N PHE A 196 -0.67 -8.65 -1.01
CA PHE A 196 -0.12 -9.20 -2.27
C PHE A 196 1.41 -9.14 -2.20
N LEU A 197 2.07 -10.30 -2.33
CA LEU A 197 3.51 -10.45 -2.11
C LEU A 197 4.21 -10.98 -3.37
N VAL A 198 5.21 -10.24 -3.84
CA VAL A 198 6.22 -10.67 -4.81
C VAL A 198 7.61 -10.52 -4.18
N GLY A 199 8.62 -11.16 -4.74
CA GLY A 199 10.00 -11.04 -4.25
C GLY A 199 10.41 -12.09 -3.23
N SER A 200 11.46 -11.81 -2.47
CA SER A 200 12.10 -12.85 -1.65
C SER A 200 12.71 -12.40 -0.32
N GLY A 201 12.84 -13.34 0.62
CA GLY A 201 13.43 -13.07 1.94
C GLY A 201 12.56 -12.20 2.84
N HIS A 202 11.29 -12.00 2.48
CA HIS A 202 10.35 -11.22 3.28
C HIS A 202 9.95 -11.96 4.55
N ARG A 203 9.64 -11.20 5.59
CA ARG A 203 9.10 -11.72 6.85
C ARG A 203 7.74 -11.10 7.08
N ILE A 204 6.68 -11.87 6.92
CA ILE A 204 5.28 -11.45 7.08
C ILE A 204 4.74 -12.09 8.36
N LEU A 205 4.84 -11.36 9.47
CA LEU A 205 4.71 -11.93 10.81
C LEU A 205 3.59 -11.28 11.61
N ARG A 206 2.72 -12.08 12.24
CA ARG A 206 1.78 -11.60 13.27
C ARG A 206 0.87 -10.44 12.83
N ASN A 207 0.56 -10.34 11.53
CA ASN A 207 -0.37 -9.33 11.03
C ASN A 207 -1.82 -9.78 11.29
N HIS A 208 -2.71 -8.81 11.49
CA HIS A 208 -4.13 -9.00 11.65
C HIS A 208 -4.85 -8.51 10.39
N LEU A 209 -5.19 -9.43 9.50
CA LEU A 209 -5.93 -9.17 8.26
C LEU A 209 -7.38 -9.58 8.50
N LEU A 210 -8.24 -8.63 8.84
CA LEU A 210 -9.58 -8.89 9.35
C LEU A 210 -10.64 -8.40 8.39
N HIS A 211 -11.77 -9.11 8.29
CA HIS A 211 -12.88 -8.72 7.42
C HIS A 211 -12.42 -8.35 6.00
N ILE A 212 -11.52 -9.14 5.41
CA ILE A 212 -10.97 -8.87 4.07
C ILE A 212 -11.78 -9.57 2.97
N ASN A 213 -11.44 -9.27 1.72
CA ASN A 213 -12.12 -9.73 0.51
C ASN A 213 -13.59 -9.25 0.46
N THR A 214 -13.88 -8.03 0.90
CA THR A 214 -15.27 -7.58 1.04
C THR A 214 -16.03 -7.46 -0.30
N ALA A 215 -15.33 -7.40 -1.44
CA ALA A 215 -15.95 -7.40 -2.77
C ALA A 215 -16.40 -8.79 -3.26
N HIS A 216 -15.85 -9.89 -2.74
CA HIS A 216 -16.10 -11.26 -3.22
C HIS A 216 -15.97 -11.38 -4.76
N CYS A 217 -14.79 -11.06 -5.28
CA CYS A 217 -14.61 -10.82 -6.73
C CYS A 217 -14.97 -11.99 -7.65
N ASN A 218 -14.82 -13.25 -7.23
CA ASN A 218 -15.23 -14.39 -8.06
C ASN A 218 -16.75 -14.51 -8.20
N GLU A 219 -17.50 -14.00 -7.24
CA GLU A 219 -18.96 -14.04 -7.23
C GLU A 219 -19.58 -12.73 -7.74
N ASN A 220 -18.86 -11.61 -7.66
CA ASN A 220 -19.38 -10.26 -7.90
C ASN A 220 -18.51 -9.38 -8.82
N SER A 221 -17.66 -9.97 -9.67
CA SER A 221 -16.72 -9.24 -10.53
C SER A 221 -17.37 -8.09 -11.32
N ALA A 222 -18.53 -8.33 -11.92
CA ALA A 222 -19.26 -7.34 -12.71
C ALA A 222 -19.78 -6.16 -11.85
N ARG A 223 -20.08 -6.38 -10.57
CA ARG A 223 -20.59 -5.34 -9.66
C ARG A 223 -19.47 -4.43 -9.17
N PHE A 224 -18.31 -5.00 -8.89
CA PHE A 224 -17.20 -4.27 -8.24
C PHE A 224 -16.03 -3.94 -9.17
N GLY A 225 -16.15 -4.24 -10.46
CA GLY A 225 -15.11 -3.95 -11.45
C GLY A 225 -13.81 -4.69 -11.14
N CYS A 226 -13.90 -5.93 -10.67
CA CYS A 226 -12.72 -6.70 -10.24
C CYS A 226 -11.81 -7.00 -11.43
N GLN A 227 -10.66 -6.32 -11.49
CA GLN A 227 -9.62 -6.51 -12.49
C GLN A 227 -8.35 -7.06 -11.83
N ALA A 228 -7.94 -8.26 -12.24
CA ALA A 228 -6.75 -8.94 -11.74
C ALA A 228 -5.58 -8.78 -12.73
N LEU A 229 -4.35 -9.02 -12.25
CA LEU A 229 -3.12 -9.09 -13.05
C LEU A 229 -3.07 -10.33 -13.99
N GLY A 230 -4.20 -10.95 -14.30
CA GLY A 230 -4.29 -12.20 -15.06
C GLY A 230 -3.95 -13.47 -14.26
N GLU A 231 -3.46 -13.33 -13.03
CA GLU A 231 -3.25 -14.47 -12.12
C GLU A 231 -4.57 -14.90 -11.45
N PRO A 232 -4.85 -16.21 -11.38
CA PRO A 232 -6.08 -16.71 -10.77
C PRO A 232 -6.11 -16.45 -9.26
N GLU A 233 -7.30 -16.20 -8.72
CA GLU A 233 -7.60 -16.12 -7.28
C GLU A 233 -6.89 -14.98 -6.52
N VAL A 234 -6.14 -14.13 -7.23
CA VAL A 234 -5.35 -13.04 -6.63
C VAL A 234 -6.21 -12.11 -5.77
N LEU A 235 -7.33 -11.62 -6.30
CA LEU A 235 -8.19 -10.63 -5.63
C LEU A 235 -8.97 -11.16 -4.42
N GLU A 236 -8.99 -12.47 -4.20
CA GLU A 236 -9.82 -13.10 -3.17
C GLU A 236 -9.02 -13.85 -2.09
N THR A 237 -7.70 -13.85 -2.20
CA THR A 237 -6.80 -14.52 -1.27
C THR A 237 -6.42 -13.60 -0.12
N GLY A 238 -6.29 -14.12 1.10
CA GLY A 238 -5.85 -13.35 2.25
C GLY A 238 -4.41 -12.82 2.13
N ILE A 239 -3.45 -13.71 1.91
CA ILE A 239 -2.07 -13.40 1.51
C ILE A 239 -1.75 -14.12 0.20
N TYR A 240 -1.57 -13.37 -0.88
CA TYR A 240 -1.29 -13.94 -2.19
C TYR A 240 0.20 -13.89 -2.53
N LEU A 241 0.76 -15.02 -2.96
CA LEU A 241 2.15 -15.15 -3.41
C LEU A 241 2.23 -15.07 -4.93
N GLY A 242 2.50 -13.87 -5.45
CA GLY A 242 2.55 -13.57 -6.88
C GLY A 242 3.80 -14.07 -7.58
N SER A 243 3.69 -14.31 -8.89
CA SER A 243 4.86 -14.64 -9.74
C SER A 243 5.53 -13.39 -10.33
N HIS A 244 4.76 -12.29 -10.43
CA HIS A 244 5.18 -11.00 -10.98
C HIS A 244 4.29 -9.89 -10.45
N ALA A 245 4.77 -8.66 -10.56
CA ALA A 245 3.93 -7.46 -10.64
C ALA A 245 4.18 -6.84 -12.02
N GLU A 246 4.78 -5.65 -12.10
CA GLU A 246 5.20 -5.07 -13.39
C GLU A 246 6.32 -5.87 -14.05
N HIS A 247 7.20 -6.47 -13.24
CA HIS A 247 8.28 -7.35 -13.70
C HIS A 247 8.26 -8.70 -12.98
N PRO A 248 8.85 -9.77 -13.55
CA PRO A 248 8.98 -11.06 -12.88
C PRO A 248 9.70 -10.95 -11.53
N ALA A 249 9.05 -11.43 -10.47
CA ALA A 249 9.59 -11.43 -9.10
C ALA A 249 8.89 -12.52 -8.28
N PRO A 250 9.11 -13.80 -8.59
CA PRO A 250 8.35 -14.88 -7.96
C PRO A 250 8.58 -14.91 -6.44
N ALA A 251 7.47 -15.01 -5.70
CA ALA A 251 7.48 -15.09 -4.26
C ALA A 251 8.17 -16.39 -3.75
N ARG A 252 9.37 -16.25 -3.19
CA ARG A 252 10.16 -17.38 -2.65
C ARG A 252 10.99 -16.99 -1.44
N ASP A 253 11.40 -17.99 -0.66
CA ASP A 253 12.24 -17.83 0.53
C ASP A 253 11.64 -16.86 1.57
N ASN A 254 10.31 -16.70 1.57
CA ASN A 254 9.61 -15.82 2.50
C ASN A 254 9.17 -16.59 3.74
N ARG A 255 9.08 -15.88 4.87
CA ARG A 255 8.56 -16.42 6.13
C ARG A 255 7.24 -15.77 6.47
N ILE A 256 6.15 -16.53 6.43
CA ILE A 256 4.78 -16.08 6.62
C ILE A 256 4.20 -16.82 7.82
N GLU A 257 4.18 -16.15 8.96
CA GLU A 257 3.91 -16.82 10.22
C GLU A 257 3.06 -16.04 11.22
N GLY A 258 2.20 -16.78 11.93
CA GLY A 258 1.45 -16.25 13.06
C GLY A 258 0.44 -15.17 12.69
N ASN A 259 0.10 -15.01 11.41
CA ASN A 259 -0.88 -14.03 10.96
C ASN A 259 -2.30 -14.51 11.30
N THR A 260 -3.19 -13.60 11.66
CA THR A 260 -4.63 -13.84 11.77
C THR A 260 -5.30 -13.31 10.51
N ILE A 261 -6.04 -14.16 9.81
CA ILE A 261 -6.63 -13.87 8.49
C ILE A 261 -8.12 -14.25 8.54
N SER A 262 -9.00 -13.26 8.44
CA SER A 262 -10.45 -13.48 8.47
C SER A 262 -11.19 -12.69 7.40
N GLY A 263 -12.29 -13.25 6.91
CA GLY A 263 -13.07 -12.69 5.81
C GLY A 263 -13.76 -13.77 4.99
N TRP A 264 -14.29 -13.39 3.83
CA TRP A 264 -15.09 -14.28 3.00
C TRP A 264 -14.29 -15.48 2.48
N LYS A 265 -14.68 -16.68 2.93
CA LYS A 265 -14.07 -17.98 2.58
C LYS A 265 -12.57 -18.08 2.90
N MET A 266 -12.08 -17.35 3.90
CA MET A 266 -10.66 -17.35 4.25
C MET A 266 -10.13 -18.67 4.78
N LYS A 267 -10.95 -19.63 5.23
CA LYS A 267 -10.47 -20.98 5.55
C LYS A 267 -9.90 -21.71 4.33
N THR A 268 -10.43 -21.45 3.13
CA THR A 268 -9.94 -22.08 1.88
C THR A 268 -9.08 -21.14 1.06
N ARG A 269 -9.19 -19.81 1.25
CA ARG A 269 -8.48 -18.77 0.50
C ARG A 269 -7.42 -18.03 1.34
N CYS A 270 -6.92 -18.67 2.39
CA CYS A 270 -6.09 -18.00 3.38
C CYS A 270 -4.77 -17.49 2.81
N ILE A 271 -3.98 -18.41 2.24
CA ILE A 271 -2.69 -18.14 1.63
C ILE A 271 -2.61 -18.99 0.37
N GLN A 272 -2.50 -18.33 -0.79
CA GLN A 272 -2.46 -18.99 -2.08
C GLN A 272 -1.28 -18.45 -2.89
N ALA A 273 -0.91 -19.17 -3.94
CA ALA A 273 0.22 -18.83 -4.77
C ALA A 273 -0.18 -18.84 -6.24
N ALA A 274 0.44 -17.95 -7.00
CA ALA A 274 0.30 -17.88 -8.45
C ALA A 274 0.79 -19.17 -9.13
N PRO A 275 0.29 -19.45 -10.35
CA PRO A 275 0.86 -20.50 -11.19
C PRO A 275 2.38 -20.36 -11.33
N GLY A 276 3.12 -21.44 -11.07
CA GLY A 276 4.59 -21.45 -11.12
C GLY A 276 5.28 -21.03 -9.82
N VAL A 277 4.56 -20.46 -8.85
CA VAL A 277 5.06 -20.19 -7.49
C VAL A 277 4.67 -21.36 -6.59
N LYS A 278 5.65 -21.94 -5.90
CA LYS A 278 5.38 -23.05 -4.96
C LYS A 278 5.28 -22.52 -3.55
N LEU A 279 4.19 -22.86 -2.86
CA LEU A 279 4.07 -22.61 -1.42
C LEU A 279 5.22 -23.25 -0.62
N SER A 280 5.75 -24.40 -1.08
CA SER A 280 6.88 -25.09 -0.46
C SER A 280 8.21 -24.32 -0.51
N ASP A 281 8.34 -23.36 -1.43
CA ASP A 281 9.53 -22.51 -1.52
C ASP A 281 9.50 -21.39 -0.48
N ASN A 282 8.48 -21.37 0.39
CA ASN A 282 8.27 -20.41 1.45
C ASN A 282 8.01 -21.14 2.78
N ILE A 283 8.30 -20.50 3.90
CA ILE A 283 7.96 -20.99 5.24
C ILE A 283 6.61 -20.42 5.63
N VAL A 284 5.56 -21.25 5.57
CA VAL A 284 4.20 -20.86 5.95
C VAL A 284 3.80 -21.66 7.20
N LYS A 285 3.67 -20.99 8.36
CA LYS A 285 3.44 -21.70 9.63
C LYS A 285 2.60 -20.90 10.63
N GLY A 286 1.66 -21.59 11.28
CA GLY A 286 0.93 -21.05 12.43
C GLY A 286 0.01 -19.87 12.13
N ASN A 287 -0.37 -19.67 10.86
CA ASN A 287 -1.37 -18.68 10.47
C ASN A 287 -2.78 -19.20 10.83
N GLN A 288 -3.63 -18.32 11.34
CA GLN A 288 -5.01 -18.63 11.72
C GLN A 288 -5.95 -18.08 10.64
N CYS A 289 -6.81 -18.95 10.11
CA CYS A 289 -7.70 -18.63 9.00
C CYS A 289 -9.16 -18.82 9.43
N VAL A 290 -9.99 -17.79 9.31
CA VAL A 290 -11.37 -17.78 9.81
C VAL A 290 -12.34 -17.27 8.74
N ASP A 291 -13.41 -18.01 8.47
CA ASP A 291 -14.47 -17.55 7.57
C ASP A 291 -15.38 -16.54 8.28
N GLU A 292 -15.85 -15.55 7.51
CA GLU A 292 -16.91 -14.61 7.86
C GLU A 292 -18.03 -14.62 6.80
#